data_AF-A0A7J5UMG1-F1
#
_entry.id   AF-A0A7J5UMG1-F1
#
_cell.length_a   1.000
_cell.length_b   1.000
_cell.length_c   1.000
_cell.angle_alpha   90.00
_cell.angle_beta   90.00
_cell.angle_gamma   90.00
#
_symmetry.space_group_name_H-M   'P 1'
#
loop_
_entity.id
_entity.type
_entity.pdbx_description
1 polymer ?
#
loop_
_entity_poly.entity_id
_entity_poly.type
_entity_poly.pdbx_seq_one_letter_code
_entity_poly.pdbx_strand_id
1 'polypeptide(L)'
;MTVPMPAWLRSVLVAAVVGAAAGLVVGGVGGRLVMRLVTLAQPPDAIGTPMPSGAAVGQVTWAGTAQVLGWGALVGVIGGLLYLGVRAVLPAGARVRAPVFAGFLLLVPGAVFSADPAFARLERPLLALALFAPVFVLFGLLVPMAVERLAPGPAAGRGALARTARGFLVLTVALAVTVQVVSLTEVAAR
;
A
#
# COMPACT_ATOMS: atom_id res chain seq x y z
N MET A 1 34.24 12.08 16.94
CA MET A 1 33.06 12.77 17.50
C MET A 1 31.84 12.38 16.69
N THR A 2 31.04 11.43 17.17
CA THR A 2 29.75 11.09 16.54
C THR A 2 28.69 11.98 17.17
N VAL A 3 28.19 12.97 16.44
CA VAL A 3 27.05 13.78 16.89
C VAL A 3 25.86 12.85 17.09
N PRO A 4 25.27 12.74 18.29
CA PRO A 4 24.15 11.83 18.53
C PRO A 4 22.96 12.27 17.67
N MET A 5 22.50 11.38 16.81
CA MET A 5 21.41 11.67 15.88
C MET A 5 20.10 11.83 16.66
N PRO A 6 19.33 12.91 16.44
CA PRO A 6 18.07 13.11 17.15
C PRO A 6 17.08 11.96 16.89
N ALA A 7 16.34 11.54 17.92
CA ALA A 7 15.46 10.37 17.86
C ALA A 7 14.36 10.47 16.78
N TRP A 8 13.88 11.69 16.49
CA TRP A 8 12.92 11.94 15.43
C TRP A 8 13.52 11.71 14.04
N LEU A 9 14.76 12.17 13.82
CA LEU A 9 15.47 11.97 12.55
C LEU A 9 15.75 10.49 12.30
N ARG A 10 16.17 9.76 13.35
CA ARG A 10 16.29 8.30 13.28
C ARG A 10 14.98 7.62 12.90
N SER A 11 13.86 8.05 13.49
CA SER A 11 12.54 7.48 13.19
C SER A 11 12.11 7.72 11.74
N VAL A 12 12.35 8.94 11.22
CA VAL A 12 12.08 9.29 9.82
C VAL A 12 12.93 8.44 8.88
N LEU A 13 14.24 8.33 9.14
CA LEU A 13 15.14 7.53 8.31
C LEU A 13 14.77 6.04 8.34
N VAL A 14 14.49 5.50 9.52
CA VAL A 14 14.04 4.10 9.66
C VAL A 14 12.73 3.88 8.91
N ALA A 15 11.74 4.77 9.06
CA ALA A 15 10.47 4.67 8.36
C ALA A 15 10.65 4.74 6.83
N ALA A 16 11.50 5.64 6.33
CA ALA A 16 11.80 5.76 4.92
C ALA A 16 12.51 4.50 4.37
N VAL A 17 13.54 4.00 5.05
CA VAL A 17 14.30 2.82 4.61
C VAL A 17 13.46 1.55 4.67
N VAL A 18 12.74 1.33 5.77
CA VAL A 18 11.83 0.19 5.93
C VAL A 18 10.71 0.27 4.89
N GLY A 19 10.13 1.45 4.71
CA GLY A 19 9.11 1.72 3.70
C GLY A 19 9.63 1.41 2.29
N ALA A 20 10.80 1.92 1.92
CA ALA A 20 11.43 1.67 0.63
C ALA A 20 11.68 0.17 0.40
N ALA A 21 12.26 -0.52 1.37
CA ALA A 21 12.55 -1.95 1.28
C ALA A 21 11.26 -2.78 1.15
N ALA A 22 10.25 -2.50 1.99
CA ALA A 22 8.95 -3.15 1.92
C ALA A 22 8.23 -2.85 0.60
N GLY A 23 8.31 -1.62 0.10
CA GLY A 23 7.70 -1.21 -1.15
C GLY A 23 8.36 -1.83 -2.37
N LEU A 24 9.69 -1.98 -2.36
CA LEU A 24 10.44 -2.67 -3.41
C LEU A 24 10.04 -4.15 -3.47
N VAL A 25 9.97 -4.82 -2.32
CA VAL A 25 9.61 -6.25 -2.25
C VAL A 25 8.12 -6.46 -2.56
N VAL A 26 7.23 -5.79 -1.84
CA VAL A 26 5.79 -6.05 -1.91
C VAL A 26 5.16 -5.34 -3.10
N GLY A 27 5.41 -4.05 -3.26
CA GLY A 27 4.87 -3.26 -4.38
C GLY A 27 5.58 -3.54 -5.70
N GLY A 28 6.91 -3.62 -5.70
CA GLY A 28 7.71 -3.85 -6.89
C GLY A 28 7.65 -5.31 -7.38
N VAL A 29 8.25 -6.23 -6.61
CA VAL A 29 8.30 -7.65 -6.97
C VAL A 29 6.90 -8.28 -6.89
N GLY A 30 6.19 -8.06 -5.78
CA GLY A 30 4.83 -8.58 -5.60
C GLY A 30 3.84 -8.03 -6.62
N GLY A 31 3.87 -6.72 -6.91
CA GLY A 31 3.03 -6.11 -7.94
C GLY A 31 3.28 -6.71 -9.33
N ARG A 32 4.53 -7.03 -9.67
CA ARG A 32 4.86 -7.71 -10.93
C ARG A 32 4.35 -9.15 -10.99
N LEU A 33 4.47 -9.88 -9.88
CA LEU A 33 3.91 -11.24 -9.80
C LEU A 33 2.40 -11.20 -9.99
N VAL A 34 1.71 -10.25 -9.32
CA VAL A 34 0.27 -10.05 -9.46
C VAL A 34 -0.11 -9.69 -10.89
N MET A 35 0.57 -8.71 -11.50
CA MET A 35 0.33 -8.36 -12.91
C MET A 35 0.52 -9.57 -13.82
N ARG A 36 1.55 -10.40 -13.59
CA ARG A 36 1.76 -11.62 -14.39
C ARG A 36 0.63 -12.63 -14.20
N LEU A 37 0.17 -12.84 -12.97
CA LEU A 37 -0.95 -13.73 -12.68
C LEU A 37 -2.25 -13.22 -13.32
N VAL A 38 -2.51 -11.92 -13.26
CA VAL A 38 -3.66 -11.30 -13.94
C VAL A 38 -3.55 -11.53 -15.45
N THR A 39 -2.38 -11.34 -16.06
CA THR A 39 -2.20 -11.56 -17.51
C THR A 39 -2.35 -13.03 -17.92
N LEU A 40 -1.90 -13.98 -17.10
CA LEU A 40 -2.09 -15.42 -17.37
C LEU A 40 -3.56 -15.84 -17.27
N ALA A 41 -4.38 -15.06 -16.55
CA ALA A 41 -5.81 -15.27 -16.43
C ALA A 41 -6.64 -14.56 -17.52
N GLN A 42 -5.99 -13.82 -18.44
CA GLN A 42 -6.62 -13.21 -19.61
C GLN A 42 -6.58 -14.17 -20.82
N PRO A 43 -7.53 -14.05 -21.77
CA PRO A 43 -7.52 -14.83 -23.00
C PRO A 43 -6.24 -14.63 -23.81
N PRO A 44 -5.80 -15.63 -24.60
CA PRO A 44 -4.56 -15.59 -25.39
C PRO A 44 -4.46 -14.37 -26.33
N ASP A 45 -5.61 -13.87 -26.76
CA ASP A 45 -5.76 -12.78 -27.73
C ASP A 45 -5.32 -11.41 -27.17
N ALA A 46 -5.20 -11.29 -25.84
CA ALA A 46 -4.77 -10.06 -25.16
C ALA A 46 -3.24 -9.94 -25.02
N ILE A 47 -2.48 -11.02 -25.25
CA ILE A 47 -1.01 -11.04 -25.11
C ILE A 47 -0.37 -10.23 -26.24
N GLY A 48 0.53 -9.30 -25.88
CA GLY A 48 1.19 -8.40 -26.85
C GLY A 48 0.49 -7.05 -27.08
N THR A 49 -0.67 -6.81 -26.46
CA THR A 49 -1.34 -5.49 -26.53
C THR A 49 -0.53 -4.43 -25.77
N PRO A 50 -0.38 -3.20 -26.31
CA PRO A 50 0.34 -2.12 -25.65
C PRO A 50 -0.44 -1.61 -24.42
N MET A 51 0.20 -1.62 -23.24
CA MET A 51 -0.36 -0.96 -22.06
C MET A 51 0.03 0.53 -21.98
N PRO A 52 -0.74 1.36 -21.25
CA PRO A 52 -0.40 2.75 -20.95
C PRO A 52 0.97 2.95 -20.29
N SER A 53 1.53 1.89 -19.69
CA SER A 53 2.88 1.87 -19.11
C SER A 53 4.01 1.79 -20.14
N GLY A 54 3.70 1.71 -21.44
CA GLY A 54 4.68 1.58 -22.53
C GLY A 54 5.23 0.17 -22.73
N ALA A 55 4.76 -0.82 -21.97
CA ALA A 55 5.10 -2.23 -22.12
C ALA A 55 3.96 -2.99 -22.81
N ALA A 56 4.30 -3.94 -23.68
CA ALA A 56 3.33 -4.90 -24.20
C ALA A 56 2.98 -5.93 -23.11
N VAL A 57 1.71 -6.33 -23.02
CA VAL A 57 1.23 -7.39 -22.12
C VAL A 57 2.12 -8.64 -22.30
N GLY A 58 2.85 -9.02 -21.24
CA GLY A 58 3.74 -10.19 -21.20
C GLY A 58 5.22 -9.92 -21.45
N GLN A 59 5.65 -8.69 -21.79
CA GLN A 59 7.07 -8.37 -21.99
C GLN A 59 7.74 -7.83 -20.72
N VAL A 60 8.74 -8.56 -20.22
CA VAL A 60 9.62 -8.11 -19.14
C VAL A 60 10.82 -7.40 -19.74
N THR A 61 10.77 -6.07 -19.81
CA THR A 61 11.96 -5.26 -20.15
C THR A 61 12.74 -4.89 -18.88
N TRP A 62 14.06 -4.80 -18.98
CA TRP A 62 14.91 -4.35 -17.87
C TRP A 62 14.55 -2.93 -17.41
N ALA A 63 14.30 -2.02 -18.36
CA ALA A 63 13.86 -0.65 -18.08
C ALA A 63 12.52 -0.61 -17.33
N GLY A 64 11.50 -1.36 -17.80
CA GLY A 64 10.22 -1.46 -17.11
C GLY A 64 10.33 -2.15 -15.74
N THR A 65 11.38 -2.93 -15.49
CA THR A 65 11.64 -3.57 -14.19
C THR A 65 12.19 -2.57 -13.20
N ALA A 66 13.24 -1.85 -13.61
CA ALA A 66 13.81 -0.78 -12.80
C ALA A 66 12.76 0.29 -12.47
N GLN A 67 11.88 0.63 -13.42
CA GLN A 67 10.82 1.61 -13.20
C GLN A 67 9.80 1.14 -12.16
N VAL A 68 9.31 -0.10 -12.24
CA VAL A 68 8.35 -0.65 -11.26
C VAL A 68 8.98 -0.79 -9.87
N LEU A 69 10.24 -1.23 -9.79
CA LEU A 69 10.97 -1.29 -8.53
C LEU A 69 11.19 0.11 -7.93
N GLY A 70 11.55 1.09 -8.76
CA GLY A 70 11.74 2.48 -8.35
C GLY A 70 10.45 3.11 -7.83
N TRP A 71 9.33 2.94 -8.53
CA TRP A 71 8.02 3.38 -8.05
C TRP A 71 7.60 2.65 -6.78
N GLY A 72 7.82 1.33 -6.70
CA GLY A 72 7.54 0.55 -5.50
C GLY A 72 8.32 1.07 -4.29
N ALA A 73 9.61 1.38 -4.46
CA ALA A 73 10.44 1.97 -3.41
C ALA A 73 9.95 3.38 -3.01
N LEU A 74 9.64 4.25 -3.98
CA LEU A 74 9.16 5.61 -3.71
C LEU A 74 7.82 5.61 -2.97
N VAL A 75 6.84 4.85 -3.47
CA VAL A 75 5.54 4.66 -2.81
C VAL A 75 5.74 4.01 -1.44
N GLY A 76 6.70 3.10 -1.33
CA GLY A 76 7.11 2.50 -0.07
C GLY A 76 7.61 3.51 0.95
N VAL A 77 8.48 4.45 0.56
CA VAL A 77 8.94 5.55 1.42
C VAL A 77 7.75 6.36 1.91
N ILE A 78 6.86 6.75 1.00
CA ILE A 78 5.65 7.53 1.33
C ILE A 78 4.79 6.75 2.33
N GLY A 79 4.57 5.46 2.11
CA GLY A 79 3.80 4.59 3.02
C GLY A 79 4.46 4.43 4.40
N GLY A 80 5.79 4.34 4.45
CA GLY A 80 6.56 4.31 5.70
C GLY A 80 6.43 5.60 6.50
N LEU A 81 6.56 6.75 5.83
CA LEU A 81 6.38 8.07 6.45
C LEU A 81 4.93 8.30 6.87
N LEU A 82 3.97 7.86 6.06
CA LEU A 82 2.55 7.89 6.41
C LEU A 82 2.29 7.12 7.69
N TYR A 83 2.83 5.90 7.82
CA TYR A 83 2.76 5.13 9.06
C TYR A 83 3.30 5.93 10.25
N LEU A 84 4.48 6.54 10.11
CA LEU A 84 5.09 7.35 11.17
C LEU A 84 4.19 8.52 11.59
N GLY A 85 3.52 9.17 10.62
CA GLY A 85 2.56 10.26 10.87
C GLY A 85 1.31 9.80 11.62
N VAL A 86 0.72 8.65 11.24
CA VAL A 86 -0.49 8.13 11.89
C VAL A 86 -0.22 7.32 13.16
N ARG A 87 1.04 6.93 13.40
CA ARG A 87 1.46 6.10 14.55
C ARG A 87 1.04 6.66 15.91
N ALA A 88 1.04 7.98 16.07
CA ALA A 88 0.62 8.63 17.31
C ALA A 88 -0.88 8.48 17.59
N VAL A 89 -1.66 8.29 16.52
CA VAL A 89 -3.12 8.19 16.49
C VAL A 89 -3.56 6.74 16.69
N LEU A 90 -2.78 5.78 16.19
CA LEU A 90 -3.06 4.35 16.32
C LEU A 90 -3.00 3.85 17.78
N PRO A 91 -3.75 2.77 18.12
CA PRO A 91 -3.63 2.11 19.42
C PRO A 91 -2.18 1.73 19.74
N ALA A 92 -1.83 1.66 21.03
CA ALA A 92 -0.49 1.28 21.43
C ALA A 92 -0.24 -0.23 21.16
N GLY A 93 1.00 -0.57 20.79
CA GLY A 93 1.45 -1.95 20.59
C GLY A 93 1.57 -2.35 19.11
N ALA A 94 2.74 -2.86 18.73
CA ALA A 94 3.05 -3.24 17.35
C ALA A 94 2.07 -4.29 16.78
N ARG A 95 1.61 -5.23 17.61
CA ARG A 95 0.64 -6.28 17.23
C ARG A 95 -0.75 -5.74 16.88
N VAL A 96 -1.11 -4.55 17.36
CA VAL A 96 -2.39 -3.89 17.05
C VAL A 96 -2.20 -2.85 15.94
N ARG A 97 -1.09 -2.10 15.96
CA ARG A 97 -0.78 -1.10 14.93
C ARG A 97 -0.67 -1.71 13.53
N ALA A 98 -0.05 -2.89 13.42
CA ALA A 98 0.12 -3.59 12.16
C ALA A 98 -1.21 -3.94 11.47
N PRO A 99 -2.14 -4.71 12.07
CA PRO A 99 -3.41 -5.05 11.42
C PRO A 99 -4.30 -3.81 11.18
N VAL A 100 -4.27 -2.81 12.05
CA VAL A 100 -5.06 -1.57 11.84
C VAL A 100 -4.52 -0.78 10.63
N PHE A 101 -3.20 -0.66 10.51
CA PHE A 101 -2.59 0.03 9.36
C PHE A 101 -2.76 -0.77 8.06
N ALA A 102 -2.67 -2.10 8.12
CA ALA A 102 -2.99 -2.99 7.00
C ALA A 102 -4.45 -2.83 6.54
N GLY A 103 -5.41 -2.80 7.49
CA GLY A 103 -6.81 -2.53 7.19
C GLY A 103 -7.00 -1.14 6.57
N PHE A 104 -6.35 -0.11 7.11
CA PHE A 104 -6.38 1.23 6.53
C PHE A 104 -5.87 1.26 5.08
N LEU A 105 -4.73 0.61 4.79
CA LEU A 105 -4.17 0.57 3.44
C LEU A 105 -5.03 -0.24 2.46
N LEU A 106 -5.64 -1.33 2.93
CA LEU A 106 -6.54 -2.15 2.14
C LEU A 106 -7.83 -1.41 1.80
N LEU A 107 -8.38 -0.66 2.75
CA LEU A 107 -9.65 0.04 2.57
C LEU A 107 -9.45 1.34 1.81
N VAL A 108 -8.52 2.21 2.21
CA VAL A 108 -8.40 3.56 1.65
C VAL A 108 -7.69 3.55 0.28
N PRO A 109 -6.39 3.26 0.17
CA PRO A 109 -5.75 3.04 -1.14
C PRO A 109 -6.42 1.97 -1.99
N GLY A 110 -6.91 0.87 -1.40
CA GLY A 110 -7.59 -0.18 -2.16
C GLY A 110 -8.93 0.27 -2.76
N ALA A 111 -9.69 1.14 -2.10
CA ALA A 111 -10.89 1.75 -2.68
C ALA A 111 -10.56 2.71 -3.83
N VAL A 112 -9.49 3.51 -3.69
CA VAL A 112 -9.01 4.38 -4.77
C VAL A 112 -8.59 3.53 -5.97
N PHE A 113 -7.88 2.44 -5.73
CA PHE A 113 -7.45 1.50 -6.77
C PHE A 113 -8.62 0.82 -7.47
N SER A 114 -9.64 0.35 -6.73
CA SER A 114 -10.81 -0.30 -7.33
C SER A 114 -11.74 0.67 -8.07
N ALA A 115 -11.70 1.96 -7.71
CA ALA A 115 -12.45 3.01 -8.39
C ALA A 115 -11.78 3.54 -9.67
N ASP A 116 -10.54 3.11 -9.98
CA ASP A 116 -9.84 3.56 -11.19
C ASP A 116 -10.55 3.04 -12.46
N PRO A 117 -10.88 3.90 -13.44
CA PRO A 117 -11.51 3.48 -14.69
C PRO A 117 -10.73 2.42 -15.48
N ALA A 118 -9.40 2.34 -15.32
CA ALA A 118 -8.58 1.30 -15.93
C ALA A 118 -8.82 -0.07 -15.30
N PHE A 119 -9.15 -0.10 -14.00
CA PHE A 119 -9.49 -1.34 -13.29
C PHE A 119 -10.80 -1.94 -13.80
N ALA A 120 -11.80 -1.09 -14.07
CA ALA A 120 -13.09 -1.48 -14.63
C ALA A 120 -13.02 -2.04 -16.07
N ARG A 121 -11.89 -1.85 -16.77
CA ARG A 121 -11.67 -2.41 -18.11
C ARG A 121 -11.10 -3.83 -18.10
N LEU A 122 -10.69 -4.34 -16.94
CA LEU A 122 -10.22 -5.72 -16.83
C LEU A 122 -11.41 -6.66 -17.02
N GLU A 123 -11.24 -7.76 -17.75
CA GLU A 123 -12.29 -8.78 -17.89
C GLU A 123 -12.66 -9.44 -16.57
N ARG A 124 -11.70 -9.52 -15.63
CA ARG A 124 -11.86 -10.19 -14.33
C ARG A 124 -11.41 -9.27 -13.18
N PRO A 125 -12.16 -8.18 -12.92
CA PRO A 125 -11.77 -7.17 -11.93
C PRO A 125 -11.72 -7.75 -10.51
N LEU A 126 -12.65 -8.63 -10.13
CA LEU A 126 -12.65 -9.26 -8.80
C LEU A 126 -11.39 -10.11 -8.56
N LEU A 127 -10.89 -10.80 -9.60
CA LEU A 127 -9.65 -11.57 -9.51
C LEU A 127 -8.44 -10.64 -9.31
N ALA A 128 -8.37 -9.53 -10.05
CA ALA A 128 -7.31 -8.55 -9.88
C ALA A 128 -7.35 -7.94 -8.47
N LEU A 129 -8.53 -7.62 -7.93
CA LEU A 129 -8.68 -7.12 -6.57
C LEU A 129 -8.18 -8.14 -5.54
N ALA A 130 -8.57 -9.41 -5.69
CA ALA A 130 -8.15 -10.49 -4.81
C ALA A 130 -6.63 -10.71 -4.84
N LEU A 131 -5.98 -10.53 -6.00
CA LEU A 131 -4.53 -10.67 -6.13
C LEU A 131 -3.76 -9.46 -5.59
N PHE A 132 -4.31 -8.25 -5.71
CA PHE A 132 -3.68 -7.03 -5.17
C PHE A 132 -3.93 -6.82 -3.67
N ALA A 133 -5.04 -7.30 -3.12
CA ALA A 133 -5.35 -7.16 -1.69
C ALA A 133 -4.20 -7.63 -0.76
N PRO A 134 -3.57 -8.79 -0.98
CA PRO A 134 -2.39 -9.23 -0.23
C PRO A 134 -1.23 -8.24 -0.26
N VAL A 135 -1.03 -7.48 -1.33
CA VAL A 135 0.04 -6.47 -1.45
C VAL A 135 -0.15 -5.37 -0.41
N PHE A 136 -1.36 -4.84 -0.28
CA PHE A 136 -1.70 -3.83 0.73
C PHE A 136 -1.56 -4.37 2.15
N VAL A 137 -2.05 -5.59 2.39
CA VAL A 137 -2.01 -6.23 3.71
C VAL A 137 -0.57 -6.52 4.12
N LEU A 138 0.23 -7.13 3.26
CA LEU A 138 1.63 -7.46 3.56
C LEU A 138 2.45 -6.20 3.83
N PHE A 139 2.32 -5.17 2.99
CA PHE A 139 3.01 -3.90 3.22
C PHE A 139 2.58 -3.26 4.56
N GLY A 140 1.27 -3.23 4.82
CA GLY A 140 0.70 -2.67 6.05
C GLY A 140 1.00 -3.46 7.31
N LEU A 141 1.38 -4.74 7.21
CA LEU A 141 1.88 -5.52 8.35
C LEU A 141 3.39 -5.33 8.56
N LEU A 142 4.17 -5.41 7.47
CA LEU A 142 5.63 -5.39 7.53
C LEU A 142 6.17 -4.05 8.02
N VAL A 143 5.65 -2.94 7.49
CA VAL A 143 6.15 -1.59 7.82
C VAL A 143 5.99 -1.28 9.32
N PRO A 144 4.80 -1.38 9.92
CA PRO A 144 4.63 -1.14 11.36
C PRO A 144 5.48 -2.07 12.22
N MET A 145 5.55 -3.37 11.87
CA MET A 145 6.35 -4.33 12.64
C MET A 145 7.83 -3.98 12.64
N ALA A 146 8.40 -3.65 11.46
CA ALA A 146 9.80 -3.32 11.33
C ALA A 146 10.13 -1.93 11.92
N VAL A 147 9.29 -0.92 11.68
CA VAL A 147 9.50 0.43 12.24
C VAL A 147 9.42 0.42 13.76
N GLU A 148 8.43 -0.26 14.35
CA GLU A 148 8.32 -0.34 15.82
C GLU A 148 9.48 -1.12 16.45
N ARG A 149 10.04 -2.10 15.74
CA ARG A 149 11.22 -2.85 16.20
C ARG A 149 12.51 -2.01 16.13
N LEU A 150 12.69 -1.20 15.09
CA LEU A 150 13.94 -0.48 14.80
C LEU A 150 13.96 0.96 15.37
N ALA A 151 12.80 1.58 15.47
CA ALA A 151 12.56 2.90 16.04
C ALA A 151 11.29 2.89 16.93
N PRO A 152 11.36 2.23 18.11
CA PRO A 152 10.29 2.29 19.09
C PRO A 152 9.98 3.75 19.40
N GLY A 153 8.71 4.06 19.57
CA GLY A 153 8.31 5.43 19.79
C GLY A 153 7.17 5.53 20.78
N PRO A 154 6.76 6.77 21.06
CA PRO A 154 5.94 7.07 22.21
C PRO A 154 4.59 6.34 22.13
N ALA A 155 4.08 6.00 23.32
CA ALA A 155 2.73 5.47 23.46
C ALA A 155 1.71 6.42 22.83
N ALA A 156 0.56 5.88 22.39
CA ALA A 156 -0.46 6.64 21.68
C ALA A 156 -0.82 7.94 22.43
N GLY A 157 -0.87 9.05 21.70
CA GLY A 157 -1.11 10.37 22.29
C GLY A 157 -2.53 10.47 22.85
N ARG A 158 -2.67 10.97 24.09
CA ARG A 158 -3.98 11.20 24.75
C ARG A 158 -4.54 12.62 24.54
N GLY A 159 -3.89 13.45 23.73
CA GLY A 159 -4.26 14.86 23.51
C GLY A 159 -5.45 15.10 22.57
N ALA A 160 -6.00 16.31 22.57
CA ALA A 160 -7.11 16.72 21.69
C ALA A 160 -6.78 16.53 20.19
N LEU A 161 -5.56 16.87 19.78
CA LEU A 161 -5.04 16.64 18.42
C LEU A 161 -5.11 15.16 18.00
N ALA A 162 -4.78 14.24 18.91
CA ALA A 162 -4.85 12.80 18.65
C ALA A 162 -6.31 12.33 18.50
N ARG A 163 -7.26 12.94 19.24
CA ARG A 163 -8.70 12.65 19.08
C ARG A 163 -9.24 13.14 17.74
N THR A 164 -8.90 14.36 17.32
CA THR A 164 -9.32 14.89 16.02
C THR A 164 -8.74 14.07 14.86
N ALA A 165 -7.44 13.71 14.95
CA ALA A 165 -6.80 12.87 13.96
C ALA A 165 -7.40 11.44 13.92
N ARG A 166 -7.80 10.88 15.07
CA ARG A 166 -8.56 9.61 15.13
C ARG A 166 -9.90 9.74 14.43
N GLY A 167 -10.65 10.81 14.70
CA GLY A 167 -11.93 11.07 14.06
C GLY A 167 -11.80 11.18 12.55
N PHE A 168 -10.81 11.94 12.07
CA PHE A 168 -10.53 12.07 10.64
C PHE A 168 -10.12 10.75 9.98
N LEU A 169 -9.28 9.95 10.65
CA LEU A 169 -8.90 8.62 10.19
C LEU A 169 -10.12 7.70 10.05
N VAL A 170 -10.98 7.66 11.08
CA VAL A 170 -12.20 6.85 11.08
C VAL A 170 -13.14 7.29 9.96
N LEU A 171 -13.34 8.60 9.78
CA LEU A 171 -14.17 9.14 8.69
C LEU A 171 -13.62 8.76 7.31
N THR A 172 -12.30 8.89 7.11
CA THR A 172 -11.64 8.53 5.85
C THR A 172 -11.79 7.04 5.55
N VAL A 173 -11.63 6.19 6.56
CA VAL A 173 -11.84 4.74 6.42
C VAL A 173 -13.30 4.43 6.12
N ALA A 174 -14.25 5.05 6.81
CA ALA A 174 -15.67 4.85 6.57
C ALA A 174 -16.06 5.23 5.14
N LEU A 175 -15.59 6.38 4.65
CA LEU A 175 -15.79 6.82 3.27
C LEU A 175 -15.19 5.82 2.27
N ALA A 176 -13.97 5.36 2.52
CA ALA A 176 -13.32 4.38 1.66
C ALA A 176 -14.07 3.05 1.61
N VAL A 177 -14.58 2.56 2.74
CA VAL A 177 -15.44 1.37 2.77
C VAL A 177 -16.68 1.58 1.90
N THR A 178 -17.34 2.74 2.00
CA THR A 178 -18.50 3.05 1.16
C THR A 178 -18.15 3.01 -0.32
N VAL A 179 -17.06 3.67 -0.73
CA VAL A 179 -16.58 3.65 -2.14
C VAL A 179 -16.28 2.23 -2.59
N GLN A 180 -15.63 1.42 -1.76
CA GLN A 180 -15.27 0.05 -2.09
C GLN A 180 -16.49 -0.86 -2.22
N VAL A 181 -17.48 -0.71 -1.35
CA VAL A 181 -18.75 -1.44 -1.44
C VAL A 181 -19.50 -1.08 -2.72
N VAL A 182 -19.63 0.22 -3.04
CA VAL A 182 -20.26 0.67 -4.29
C VAL A 182 -19.53 0.11 -5.51
N SER A 183 -18.21 0.25 -5.54
CA SER A 183 -17.35 -0.28 -6.61
C SER A 183 -17.52 -1.80 -6.78
N LEU A 184 -17.56 -2.56 -5.68
CA LEU A 184 -17.80 -4.00 -5.71
C LEU A 184 -19.19 -4.37 -6.23
N THR A 185 -20.23 -3.61 -5.86
CA THR A 185 -21.58 -3.85 -6.36
C THR A 185 -21.73 -3.53 -7.85
N GLU A 186 -21.10 -2.46 -8.33
CA GLU A 186 -21.09 -2.12 -9.76
C GLU A 186 -20.35 -3.17 -10.59
N VAL A 187 -19.25 -3.69 -10.05
CA VAL A 187 -18.46 -4.75 -10.69
C VAL A 187 -19.22 -6.08 -10.70
N ALA A 188 -19.91 -6.44 -9.61
CA ALA A 188 -20.64 -7.71 -9.52
C ALA A 188 -21.95 -7.73 -10.33
N ALA A 189 -22.47 -6.56 -10.70
CA ALA A 189 -23.69 -6.42 -11.50
C ALA A 189 -23.47 -6.52 -13.02
N ARG A 190 -22.21 -6.66 -13.47
CA ARG A 190 -21.81 -6.83 -14.88
C ARG A 190 -21.46 -8.28 -15.17
#